data_AF-A0A2E7EH16-F1
#
_entry.id   AF-A0A2E7EH16-F1
#
_cell.length_a   1.000
_cell.length_b   1.000
_cell.length_c   1.000
_cell.angle_alpha   90.00
_cell.angle_beta   90.00
_cell.angle_gamma   90.00
#
_symmetry.space_group_name_H-M   'P 1'
#
loop_
_entity.id
_entity.type
_entity.pdbx_description
1 polymer ?
#
loop_
_entity_poly.entity_id
_entity_poly.type
_entity_poly.pdbx_seq_one_letter_code
_entity_poly.pdbx_strand_id
1 'polypeptide(L)'
;FFDPEFDDIGLFHPFAPADGDEWFFNITRIETGGLLPSWANNPSVNSFAIRPHGVLAFSEGGGGGAACDINGDGECTGADIDAMGAAIAAGATDAKFDVNGDGSVNLADHEFLIEAAAPMFNTYYGDSNMDGEFNSTDFVFVFTAGQYEDGVAGNSSWVTGDWNSDTEFDSSDFVRAFTRGGYELGPRAAVAAVPEPSSLVLLLVGLLPFIRRRR
;
A
#
# COMPACT_ATOMS: atom_id res chain seq x y z
N PHE A 1 22.96 -41.45 11.73
CA PHE A 1 24.02 -40.43 11.60
C PHE A 1 23.32 -39.10 11.75
N PHE A 2 23.35 -38.53 12.94
CA PHE A 2 22.77 -37.22 13.22
C PHE A 2 23.83 -36.17 12.91
N ASP A 3 23.46 -35.20 12.10
CA ASP A 3 24.27 -34.02 11.78
C ASP A 3 24.15 -33.04 12.98
N PRO A 4 25.26 -32.71 13.66
CA PRO A 4 25.24 -31.89 14.86
C PRO A 4 25.02 -30.39 14.61
N GLU A 5 24.82 -29.95 13.36
CA GLU A 5 24.67 -28.53 13.03
C GLU A 5 23.21 -28.02 13.09
N PHE A 6 22.24 -28.89 13.39
CA PHE A 6 20.81 -28.54 13.53
C PHE A 6 20.29 -28.74 14.97
N ASP A 7 21.09 -28.37 15.97
CA ASP A 7 20.75 -28.54 17.39
C ASP A 7 19.80 -27.46 17.95
N ASP A 8 19.12 -26.71 17.08
CA ASP A 8 18.07 -25.80 17.51
C ASP A 8 16.87 -25.94 16.57
N ILE A 9 15.91 -26.75 16.99
CA ILE A 9 14.63 -26.98 16.33
C ILE A 9 13.75 -25.72 16.38
N GLY A 10 14.22 -24.57 15.86
CA GLY A 10 13.44 -23.41 15.42
C GLY A 10 12.28 -22.95 16.31
N LEU A 11 12.29 -23.28 17.60
CA LEU A 11 11.14 -23.07 18.49
C LEU A 11 11.14 -21.65 19.02
N PHE A 12 12.29 -20.99 18.97
CA PHE A 12 12.50 -19.60 19.36
C PHE A 12 13.37 -18.91 18.32
N HIS A 13 12.82 -17.90 17.64
CA HIS A 13 13.64 -16.96 16.89
C HIS A 13 14.23 -15.96 17.91
N PRO A 14 15.56 -15.83 18.02
CA PRO A 14 16.21 -15.06 19.09
C PRO A 14 16.07 -13.54 18.93
N PHE A 15 15.54 -13.09 17.79
CA PHE A 15 15.32 -11.69 17.46
C PHE A 15 13.82 -11.44 17.22
N ALA A 16 13.36 -10.22 17.50
CA ALA A 16 12.06 -9.79 17.01
C ALA A 16 12.06 -9.86 15.46
N PRO A 17 10.94 -10.26 14.83
CA PRO A 17 10.81 -10.22 13.37
C PRO A 17 10.98 -8.78 12.87
N ALA A 18 11.67 -8.62 11.74
CA ALA A 18 11.76 -7.36 11.01
C ALA A 18 10.59 -7.21 10.02
N ASP A 19 10.35 -5.99 9.55
CA ASP A 19 9.39 -5.74 8.45
C ASP A 19 9.77 -6.53 7.19
N GLY A 20 8.78 -7.17 6.57
CA GLY A 20 8.97 -8.02 5.40
C GLY A 20 9.46 -9.44 5.72
N ASP A 21 9.65 -9.79 7.00
CA ASP A 21 9.98 -11.17 7.36
C ASP A 21 8.78 -12.11 7.16
N GLU A 22 9.05 -13.28 6.60
CA GLU A 22 8.09 -14.38 6.49
C GLU A 22 8.54 -15.55 7.37
N TRP A 23 7.73 -15.92 8.36
CA TRP A 23 7.98 -17.12 9.16
C TRP A 23 7.04 -18.23 8.77
N PHE A 24 7.62 -19.39 8.50
CA PHE A 24 6.87 -20.58 8.14
C PHE A 24 6.53 -21.38 9.39
N PHE A 25 5.27 -21.74 9.56
CA PHE A 25 4.87 -22.62 10.64
C PHE A 25 4.33 -23.95 10.12
N ASN A 26 4.61 -24.99 10.89
CA ASN A 26 4.13 -26.33 10.65
C ASN A 26 3.18 -26.72 11.78
N ILE A 27 1.89 -26.80 11.49
CA ILE A 27 0.92 -27.34 12.45
C ILE A 27 1.06 -28.87 12.51
N THR A 28 1.12 -29.42 13.72
CA THR A 28 0.91 -30.85 14.00
C THR A 28 -0.03 -30.98 15.21
N ARG A 29 -0.88 -32.02 15.26
CA ARG A 29 -1.68 -32.30 16.46
C ARG A 29 -0.89 -33.17 17.44
N ILE A 30 -0.80 -32.76 18.69
CA ILE A 30 -0.26 -33.57 19.81
C ILE A 30 -1.38 -34.51 20.29
N GLU A 31 -1.08 -35.80 20.48
CA GLU A 31 -2.06 -36.74 21.04
C GLU A 31 -1.79 -37.08 22.51
N THR A 32 -2.81 -36.89 23.34
CA THR A 32 -3.02 -37.68 24.56
C THR A 32 -4.45 -38.24 24.57
N GLY A 33 -4.66 -39.31 23.79
CA GLY A 33 -5.67 -40.35 24.03
C GLY A 33 -7.16 -39.98 24.00
N GLY A 34 -7.77 -39.85 22.81
CA GLY A 34 -9.24 -39.90 22.72
C GLY A 34 -9.86 -39.72 21.32
N LEU A 35 -10.35 -40.82 20.75
CA LEU A 35 -11.52 -41.02 19.86
C LEU A 35 -11.93 -39.94 18.82
N LEU A 36 -11.00 -39.28 18.15
CA LEU A 36 -11.27 -38.54 16.91
C LEU A 36 -10.45 -39.14 15.75
N PRO A 37 -10.96 -39.17 14.50
CA PRO A 37 -10.33 -39.86 13.38
C PRO A 37 -8.86 -39.44 13.21
N SER A 38 -7.99 -40.44 13.20
CA SER A 38 -6.54 -40.29 13.06
C SER A 38 -6.21 -39.85 11.63
N TRP A 39 -5.42 -38.79 11.48
CA TRP A 39 -4.83 -38.43 10.19
C TRP A 39 -3.75 -39.45 9.86
N ALA A 40 -4.11 -40.48 9.09
CA ALA A 40 -3.16 -41.48 8.61
C ALA A 40 -2.16 -40.81 7.69
N ASN A 41 -0.87 -40.84 8.05
CA ASN A 41 0.30 -40.33 7.35
C ASN A 41 0.53 -41.02 5.99
N ASN A 42 -0.44 -40.88 5.09
CA ASN A 42 -0.37 -41.29 3.71
C ASN A 42 -0.14 -40.04 2.84
N PRO A 43 1.06 -39.87 2.25
CA PRO A 43 1.41 -38.71 1.44
C PRO A 43 0.60 -38.61 0.13
N SER A 44 -0.23 -39.61 -0.19
CA SER A 44 -1.07 -39.63 -1.40
C SER A 44 -2.50 -39.11 -1.20
N VAL A 45 -2.94 -38.86 0.04
CA VAL A 45 -4.34 -38.47 0.34
C VAL A 45 -4.48 -37.31 1.33
N ASN A 46 -3.37 -36.86 1.94
CA ASN A 46 -3.40 -35.76 2.89
C ASN A 46 -2.68 -34.55 2.29
N SER A 47 -3.44 -33.51 1.96
CA SER A 47 -2.97 -32.25 1.38
C SER A 47 -2.06 -31.40 2.30
N PHE A 48 -1.72 -31.89 3.49
CA PHE A 48 -0.82 -31.24 4.46
C PHE A 48 0.53 -31.97 4.60
N ALA A 49 0.98 -32.69 3.57
CA ALA A 49 2.34 -33.26 3.54
C ALA A 49 3.36 -32.35 2.82
N ILE A 50 2.90 -31.26 2.20
CA ILE A 50 3.73 -30.25 1.56
C ILE A 50 4.04 -29.19 2.62
N ARG A 51 5.29 -29.15 3.08
CA ARG A 51 5.78 -28.10 3.97
C ARG A 51 6.22 -26.91 3.12
N PRO A 52 5.98 -25.67 3.57
CA PRO A 52 5.39 -25.26 4.85
C PRO A 52 3.84 -25.26 4.88
N HIS A 53 3.23 -25.42 6.06
CA HIS A 53 1.76 -25.45 6.19
C HIS A 53 1.09 -24.06 6.22
N GLY A 54 1.86 -23.01 6.47
CA GLY A 54 1.39 -21.63 6.46
C GLY A 54 2.55 -20.66 6.65
N VAL A 55 2.27 -19.38 6.36
CA VAL A 55 3.20 -18.25 6.49
C VAL A 55 2.61 -17.26 7.48
N LEU A 56 3.42 -16.79 8.41
CA LEU A 56 3.19 -15.59 9.21
C LEU A 56 4.08 -14.50 8.62
N ALA A 57 3.49 -13.54 7.91
CA ALA A 57 4.19 -12.36 7.44
C ALA A 57 4.19 -11.31 8.56
N PHE A 58 5.36 -10.73 8.84
CA PHE A 58 5.51 -9.68 9.83
C PHE A 58 5.64 -8.35 9.11
N SER A 59 4.81 -7.42 9.56
CA SER A 59 4.98 -6.01 9.26
C SER A 59 5.08 -5.29 10.60
N GLU A 60 5.97 -4.32 10.69
CA GLU A 60 6.05 -3.47 11.87
C GLU A 60 4.67 -2.83 12.08
N GLY A 61 4.05 -3.11 13.23
CA GLY A 61 2.76 -2.53 13.59
C GLY A 61 2.86 -1.02 13.84
N GLY A 62 3.06 -0.22 12.80
CA GLY A 62 2.11 0.84 12.49
C GLY A 62 1.00 0.22 11.66
N GLY A 63 -0.22 0.74 11.70
CA GLY A 63 -1.23 0.37 10.71
C GLY A 63 -0.73 0.78 9.33
N GLY A 64 0.00 -0.11 8.66
CA GLY A 64 0.41 0.05 7.27
C GLY A 64 -0.79 -0.21 6.39
N GLY A 65 -1.80 0.66 6.49
CA GLY A 65 -2.58 1.00 5.31
C GLY A 65 -1.60 1.34 4.18
N ALA A 66 -2.02 1.14 2.94
CA ALA A 66 -1.22 1.60 1.80
C ALA A 66 -0.75 3.03 2.08
N ALA A 67 0.43 3.46 1.61
CA ALA A 67 0.98 4.75 2.05
C ALA A 67 0.10 5.98 1.69
N CYS A 68 -0.93 5.77 0.87
CA CYS A 68 -2.04 6.69 0.59
C CYS A 68 -3.20 6.67 1.61
N ASP A 69 -3.25 5.75 2.57
CA ASP A 69 -4.24 5.62 3.65
C ASP A 69 -3.84 6.53 4.82
N ILE A 70 -4.33 7.76 4.76
CA ILE A 70 -4.01 8.83 5.72
C ILE A 70 -4.97 8.77 6.92
N ASN A 71 -6.20 8.31 6.69
CA ASN A 71 -7.25 8.28 7.70
C ASN A 71 -7.24 6.98 8.55
N GLY A 72 -6.53 5.95 8.10
CA GLY A 72 -6.34 4.65 8.76
C GLY A 72 -7.51 3.68 8.59
N ASP A 73 -8.33 3.84 7.54
CA ASP A 73 -9.50 3.00 7.26
C ASP A 73 -9.18 1.75 6.41
N GLY A 74 -7.94 1.67 5.91
CA GLY A 74 -7.42 0.54 5.14
C GLY A 74 -7.65 0.64 3.63
N GLU A 75 -8.31 1.69 3.15
CA GLU A 75 -8.53 1.97 1.73
C GLU A 75 -7.78 3.25 1.32
N CYS A 76 -7.49 3.41 0.02
CA CYS A 76 -6.97 4.67 -0.51
C CYS A 76 -8.05 5.33 -1.38
N THR A 77 -8.68 6.35 -0.84
CA THR A 77 -9.82 7.03 -1.46
C THR A 77 -9.67 8.55 -1.39
N GLY A 78 -10.58 9.30 -2.01
CA GLY A 78 -10.61 10.76 -1.86
C GLY A 78 -10.67 11.22 -0.40
N ALA A 79 -11.20 10.39 0.51
CA ALA A 79 -11.24 10.71 1.94
C ALA A 79 -9.85 10.84 2.59
N ASP A 80 -8.83 10.21 2.03
CA ASP A 80 -7.45 10.34 2.50
C ASP A 80 -6.82 11.66 2.05
N ILE A 81 -7.21 12.13 0.87
CA ILE A 81 -6.81 13.45 0.36
C ILE A 81 -7.44 14.54 1.26
N ASP A 82 -8.74 14.40 1.57
CA ASP A 82 -9.43 15.28 2.51
C ASP A 82 -8.78 15.25 3.91
N ALA A 83 -8.41 14.06 4.39
CA ALA A 83 -7.75 13.89 5.69
C ALA A 83 -6.37 14.56 5.73
N MET A 84 -5.61 14.52 4.63
CA MET A 84 -4.34 15.23 4.50
C MET A 84 -4.54 16.75 4.54
N GLY A 85 -5.51 17.27 3.77
CA GLY A 85 -5.89 18.69 3.80
C GLY A 85 -6.26 19.17 5.20
N ALA A 86 -7.10 18.40 5.90
CA ALA A 86 -7.49 18.69 7.28
C ALA A 86 -6.31 18.66 8.26
N ALA A 87 -5.37 17.72 8.10
CA ALA A 87 -4.18 17.63 8.93
C ALA A 87 -3.26 18.85 8.76
N ILE A 88 -3.06 19.30 7.51
CA ILE A 88 -2.29 20.51 7.19
C ILE A 88 -2.97 21.75 7.79
N ALA A 89 -4.29 21.89 7.62
CA ALA A 89 -5.06 22.99 8.19
C ALA A 89 -5.02 23.03 9.73
N ALA A 90 -4.98 21.85 10.37
CA ALA A 90 -4.84 21.70 11.82
C ALA A 90 -3.41 21.98 12.32
N GLY A 91 -2.42 22.12 11.42
CA GLY A 91 -1.01 22.26 11.78
C GLY A 91 -0.44 21.00 12.43
N ALA A 92 -0.89 19.83 11.97
CA ALA A 92 -0.36 18.54 12.44
C ALA A 92 1.15 18.45 12.15
N THR A 93 1.87 17.70 12.99
CA THR A 93 3.32 17.46 12.82
C THR A 93 3.67 15.98 12.95
N ASP A 94 2.67 15.11 12.94
CA ASP A 94 2.89 13.68 13.04
C ASP A 94 3.56 13.18 11.76
N ALA A 95 4.57 12.31 11.91
CA ALA A 95 5.35 11.77 10.79
C ALA A 95 4.50 11.02 9.75
N LYS A 96 3.29 10.59 10.10
CA LYS A 96 2.36 9.94 9.17
C LYS A 96 1.82 10.88 8.08
N PHE A 97 1.84 12.19 8.32
CA PHE A 97 1.37 13.20 7.36
C PHE A 97 2.52 13.82 6.55
N ASP A 98 3.78 13.57 6.94
CA ASP A 98 4.98 13.96 6.20
C ASP A 98 5.32 12.86 5.18
N VAL A 99 4.49 12.76 4.15
CA VAL A 99 4.58 11.67 3.15
C VAL A 99 5.70 11.90 2.15
N ASN A 100 6.18 13.14 1.99
CA ASN A 100 7.32 13.45 1.13
C ASN A 100 8.68 13.28 1.85
N GLY A 101 8.68 13.18 3.18
CA GLY A 101 9.85 12.95 4.03
C GLY A 101 10.77 14.16 4.19
N ASP A 102 10.26 15.38 4.00
CA ASP A 102 11.02 16.63 4.11
C ASP A 102 11.10 17.18 5.54
N GLY A 103 10.37 16.55 6.48
CA GLY A 103 10.34 16.91 7.89
C GLY A 103 9.28 17.96 8.25
N SER A 104 8.42 18.36 7.30
CA SER A 104 7.39 19.39 7.49
C SER A 104 6.07 18.97 6.87
N VAL A 105 5.02 18.80 7.67
CA VAL A 105 3.65 18.55 7.15
C VAL A 105 3.10 19.82 6.50
N ASN A 106 3.06 19.87 5.18
CA ASN A 106 2.66 21.06 4.42
C ASN A 106 2.02 20.72 3.07
N LEU A 107 1.74 21.73 2.26
CA LEU A 107 1.11 21.54 0.95
C LEU A 107 1.91 20.56 0.06
N ALA A 108 3.25 20.53 0.17
CA ALA A 108 4.11 19.62 -0.57
C ALA A 108 3.79 18.13 -0.30
N ASP A 109 3.34 17.79 0.91
CA ASP A 109 2.86 16.44 1.24
C ASP A 109 1.57 16.10 0.52
N HIS A 110 0.65 17.06 0.48
CA HIS A 110 -0.60 16.91 -0.26
C HIS A 110 -0.35 16.77 -1.77
N GLU A 111 0.57 17.53 -2.35
CA GLU A 111 0.94 17.35 -3.77
C GLU A 111 1.57 15.98 -4.00
N PHE A 112 2.44 15.53 -3.09
CA PHE A 112 3.09 14.24 -3.17
C PHE A 112 2.09 13.08 -3.07
N LEU A 113 1.13 13.17 -2.15
CA LEU A 113 0.06 12.18 -1.98
C LEU A 113 -0.73 11.95 -3.27
N ILE A 114 -1.08 13.03 -3.98
CA ILE A 114 -1.90 12.96 -5.20
C ILE A 114 -1.08 12.50 -6.39
N GLU A 115 0.07 13.14 -6.64
CA GLU A 115 0.75 13.05 -7.93
C GLU A 115 1.89 12.03 -7.97
N ALA A 116 2.42 11.60 -6.82
CA ALA A 116 3.52 10.64 -6.81
C ALA A 116 3.06 9.25 -7.26
N ALA A 117 4.01 8.50 -7.80
CA ALA A 117 3.82 7.10 -8.19
C ALA A 117 3.47 6.21 -6.97
N ALA A 118 3.03 4.97 -7.24
CA ALA A 118 2.76 4.00 -6.18
C ALA A 118 3.93 3.93 -5.18
N PRO A 119 3.65 3.92 -3.87
CA PRO A 119 2.36 3.58 -3.23
C PRO A 119 1.37 4.75 -3.03
N MET A 120 1.61 5.93 -3.62
CA MET A 120 0.66 7.06 -3.61
C MET A 120 -0.45 6.92 -4.67
N PHE A 121 -1.37 7.88 -4.75
CA PHE A 121 -2.52 7.82 -5.66
C PHE A 121 -2.14 7.78 -7.14
N ASN A 122 -1.05 8.43 -7.53
CA ASN A 122 -0.64 8.56 -8.92
C ASN A 122 -1.80 9.04 -9.81
N THR A 123 -2.50 10.08 -9.36
CA THR A 123 -3.63 10.68 -10.09
C THR A 123 -3.37 12.17 -10.39
N TYR A 124 -4.37 12.86 -10.93
CA TYR A 124 -4.36 14.27 -11.25
C TYR A 124 -5.23 15.05 -10.26
N TYR A 125 -4.86 16.30 -10.02
CA TYR A 125 -5.83 17.26 -9.52
C TYR A 125 -7.00 17.39 -10.50
N GLY A 126 -8.22 17.28 -9.98
CA GLY A 126 -9.44 17.26 -10.79
C GLY A 126 -10.07 15.89 -10.97
N ASP A 127 -9.32 14.79 -10.78
CA ASP A 127 -9.84 13.42 -10.83
C ASP A 127 -10.72 13.16 -9.60
N SER A 128 -12.03 13.36 -9.76
CA SER A 128 -13.00 13.30 -8.66
C SER A 128 -13.60 11.90 -8.52
N ASN A 129 -13.57 11.11 -9.59
CA ASN A 129 -14.08 9.74 -9.59
C ASN A 129 -12.97 8.71 -9.22
N MET A 130 -11.72 9.17 -9.09
CA MET A 130 -10.52 8.41 -8.73
C MET A 130 -10.16 7.30 -9.75
N ASP A 131 -10.41 7.54 -11.04
CA ASP A 131 -10.10 6.59 -12.12
C ASP A 131 -8.69 6.75 -12.73
N GLY A 132 -7.92 7.72 -12.25
CA GLY A 132 -6.56 8.01 -12.67
C GLY A 132 -6.47 8.97 -13.87
N GLU A 133 -7.59 9.51 -14.33
CA GLU A 133 -7.68 10.50 -15.41
C GLU A 133 -8.40 11.76 -14.92
N PHE A 134 -8.06 12.92 -15.48
CA PHE A 134 -8.85 14.14 -15.29
C PHE A 134 -9.49 14.53 -16.62
N ASN A 135 -10.81 14.34 -16.76
CA ASN A 135 -11.55 14.66 -17.98
C ASN A 135 -13.00 15.12 -17.69
N SER A 136 -13.83 15.17 -18.73
CA SER A 136 -15.22 15.63 -18.60
C SER A 136 -16.12 14.78 -17.68
N THR A 137 -15.79 13.51 -17.41
CA THR A 137 -16.57 12.65 -16.49
C THR A 137 -16.44 13.13 -15.04
N ASP A 138 -15.29 13.67 -14.65
CA ASP A 138 -15.07 14.28 -13.34
C ASP A 138 -15.95 15.50 -13.14
N PHE A 139 -16.07 16.35 -14.17
CA PHE A 139 -16.98 17.48 -14.12
C PHE A 139 -18.44 17.05 -13.94
N VAL A 140 -18.86 15.98 -14.62
CA VAL A 140 -20.21 15.41 -14.40
C VAL A 140 -20.35 14.93 -12.95
N PHE A 141 -19.32 14.33 -12.38
CA PHE A 141 -19.32 13.84 -11.00
C PHE A 141 -19.50 14.99 -9.98
N VAL A 142 -18.66 16.02 -10.03
CA VAL A 142 -18.72 17.16 -9.09
C VAL A 142 -19.96 18.04 -9.29
N PHE A 143 -20.41 18.26 -10.53
CA PHE A 143 -21.65 19.03 -10.76
C PHE A 143 -22.92 18.26 -10.37
N THR A 144 -22.86 16.91 -10.32
CA THR A 144 -23.97 16.12 -9.78
C THR A 144 -24.08 16.26 -8.25
N ALA A 145 -22.96 16.50 -7.55
CA ALA A 145 -22.97 16.80 -6.13
C ALA A 145 -23.63 18.15 -5.81
N GLY A 146 -23.55 19.11 -6.75
CA GLY A 146 -24.28 20.38 -6.67
C GLY A 146 -23.72 21.37 -5.66
N GLN A 147 -22.43 21.26 -5.33
CA GLN A 147 -21.75 22.09 -4.31
C GLN A 147 -21.01 23.29 -4.89
N TYR A 148 -20.94 23.40 -6.22
CA TYR A 148 -20.25 24.51 -6.88
C TYR A 148 -20.89 25.86 -6.53
N GLU A 149 -20.15 26.72 -5.84
CA GLU A 149 -20.58 28.08 -5.47
C GLU A 149 -21.96 28.10 -4.79
N ASP A 150 -22.26 27.08 -3.97
CA ASP A 150 -23.58 26.90 -3.35
C ASP A 150 -23.80 27.78 -2.10
N GLY A 151 -22.71 28.32 -1.54
CA GLY A 151 -22.69 29.16 -0.35
C GLY A 151 -22.89 28.40 0.97
N VAL A 152 -22.73 27.08 0.98
CA VAL A 152 -22.84 26.21 2.16
C VAL A 152 -21.44 25.85 2.64
N ALA A 153 -20.99 26.54 3.69
CA ALA A 153 -19.63 26.41 4.15
C ALA A 153 -19.25 24.98 4.59
N GLY A 154 -18.08 24.51 4.16
CA GLY A 154 -17.43 23.27 4.61
C GLY A 154 -18.15 21.99 4.20
N ASN A 155 -18.90 22.00 3.11
CA ASN A 155 -19.66 20.84 2.64
C ASN A 155 -18.97 20.06 1.52
N SER A 156 -17.82 20.55 1.04
CA SER A 156 -17.09 19.98 -0.08
C SER A 156 -15.95 19.05 0.36
N SER A 157 -15.65 18.10 -0.52
CA SER A 157 -14.64 17.05 -0.39
C SER A 157 -13.97 16.90 -1.75
N TRP A 158 -12.84 16.19 -1.82
CA TRP A 158 -12.12 15.93 -3.06
C TRP A 158 -13.05 15.41 -4.17
N VAL A 159 -13.88 14.43 -3.82
CA VAL A 159 -14.82 13.78 -4.76
C VAL A 159 -15.99 14.68 -5.15
N THR A 160 -16.27 15.75 -4.40
CA THR A 160 -17.34 16.70 -4.72
C THR A 160 -16.83 18.05 -5.23
N GLY A 161 -15.51 18.24 -5.31
CA GLY A 161 -14.86 19.35 -6.02
C GLY A 161 -13.83 20.16 -5.23
N ASP A 162 -13.60 19.88 -3.94
CA ASP A 162 -12.55 20.54 -3.14
C ASP A 162 -11.17 20.00 -3.52
N TRP A 163 -10.58 20.59 -4.56
CA TRP A 163 -9.29 20.18 -5.10
C TRP A 163 -8.13 20.99 -4.54
N ASN A 164 -8.42 22.05 -3.78
CA ASN A 164 -7.42 22.90 -3.14
C ASN A 164 -7.29 22.67 -1.61
N SER A 165 -8.18 21.85 -1.03
CA SER A 165 -8.31 21.49 0.39
C SER A 165 -8.75 22.61 1.32
N ASP A 166 -9.64 23.50 0.87
CA ASP A 166 -10.22 24.59 1.67
C ASP A 166 -11.67 24.35 2.10
N THR A 167 -12.21 23.16 1.82
CA THR A 167 -13.55 22.67 2.17
C THR A 167 -14.72 23.30 1.40
N GLU A 168 -14.41 24.09 0.37
CA GLU A 168 -15.38 24.64 -0.59
C GLU A 168 -15.14 24.05 -1.99
N PHE A 169 -16.17 24.09 -2.85
CA PHE A 169 -16.01 23.86 -4.28
C PHE A 169 -16.34 25.14 -5.03
N ASP A 170 -15.30 25.86 -5.47
CA ASP A 170 -15.45 27.15 -6.12
C ASP A 170 -14.49 27.34 -7.31
N SER A 171 -14.46 28.54 -7.87
CA SER A 171 -13.58 28.83 -9.01
C SER A 171 -12.08 28.62 -8.76
N SER A 172 -11.63 28.65 -7.50
CA SER A 172 -10.24 28.44 -7.11
C SER A 172 -9.79 26.97 -7.25
N ASP A 173 -10.70 26.02 -7.10
CA ASP A 173 -10.45 24.59 -7.37
C ASP A 173 -10.15 24.34 -8.84
N PHE A 174 -10.92 24.99 -9.73
CA PHE A 174 -10.61 24.94 -11.16
C PHE A 174 -9.23 25.52 -11.45
N VAL A 175 -8.86 26.64 -10.83
CA VAL A 175 -7.52 27.21 -10.98
C VAL A 175 -6.47 26.20 -10.50
N ARG A 176 -6.69 25.55 -9.34
CA ARG A 176 -5.78 24.52 -8.82
C ARG A 176 -5.62 23.36 -9.79
N ALA A 177 -6.71 22.77 -10.27
CA ALA A 177 -6.65 21.61 -11.18
C ALA A 177 -6.06 21.96 -12.56
N PHE A 178 -6.48 23.09 -13.16
CA PHE A 178 -5.97 23.46 -14.48
C PHE A 178 -4.52 23.96 -14.48
N THR A 179 -4.05 24.55 -13.38
CA THR A 179 -2.64 24.96 -13.27
C THR A 179 -1.68 23.77 -13.14
N ARG A 180 -2.18 22.62 -12.70
CA ARG A 180 -1.44 21.33 -12.74
C ARG A 180 -1.37 20.71 -14.13
N GLY A 181 -2.30 21.06 -15.02
CA GLY A 181 -2.24 20.69 -16.43
C GLY A 181 -2.58 19.23 -16.73
N GLY A 182 -3.34 18.54 -15.88
CA GLY A 182 -3.72 17.13 -16.05
C GLY A 182 -4.88 16.86 -17.04
N TYR A 183 -5.64 17.89 -17.41
CA TYR A 183 -6.90 17.74 -18.14
C TYR A 183 -6.70 17.11 -19.54
N GLU A 184 -7.44 16.03 -19.82
CA GLU A 184 -7.45 15.29 -21.10
C GLU A 184 -6.06 14.75 -21.52
N LEU A 185 -5.18 14.47 -20.55
CA LEU A 185 -3.90 13.79 -20.80
C LEU A 185 -4.02 12.26 -20.86
N GLY A 186 -5.20 11.72 -20.55
CA GLY A 186 -5.45 10.29 -20.42
C GLY A 186 -5.08 9.74 -19.04
N PRO A 187 -5.32 8.45 -18.81
CA PRO A 187 -5.13 7.84 -17.49
C PRO A 187 -3.65 7.67 -17.16
N ARG A 188 -3.27 7.98 -15.91
CA ARG A 188 -1.99 7.57 -15.35
C ARG A 188 -1.98 6.07 -15.16
N ALA A 189 -0.95 5.40 -15.67
CA ALA A 189 -0.85 3.96 -15.52
C ALA A 189 -0.71 3.60 -14.04
N ALA A 190 -1.58 2.71 -13.54
CA ALA A 190 -1.34 2.03 -12.26
C ALA A 190 0.06 1.42 -12.32
N VAL A 191 0.95 1.86 -11.43
CA VAL A 191 2.33 1.39 -11.40
C VAL A 191 2.30 -0.06 -10.94
N ALA A 192 2.23 -0.98 -11.90
CA ALA A 192 2.36 -2.40 -11.61
C ALA A 192 3.71 -2.61 -10.93
N ALA A 193 3.70 -3.20 -9.73
CA ALA A 193 4.91 -3.64 -9.05
C ALA A 193 5.71 -4.50 -10.04
N VAL A 194 6.81 -3.95 -10.56
CA VAL A 194 7.68 -4.66 -11.47
C VAL A 194 8.26 -5.82 -10.68
N PRO A 195 8.02 -7.09 -11.08
CA PRO A 195 8.65 -8.22 -10.42
C PRO A 195 10.16 -8.00 -10.48
N GLU A 196 10.84 -8.02 -9.33
CA GLU A 196 12.26 -7.73 -9.25
C GLU A 196 13.01 -8.43 -10.39
N PRO A 197 13.86 -7.71 -11.13
CA PRO A 197 14.43 -8.25 -12.34
C PRO A 197 15.19 -9.52 -11.97
N SER A 198 15.08 -10.53 -12.82
CA SER A 198 15.79 -11.81 -12.69
C SER A 198 17.32 -11.67 -12.69
N SER A 199 17.86 -10.46 -12.46
CA SER A 199 19.24 -10.08 -12.21
C SER A 199 19.93 -10.98 -11.20
N LEU A 200 19.29 -11.30 -10.07
CA LEU A 200 19.88 -12.21 -9.08
C LEU A 200 19.99 -13.65 -9.62
N VAL A 201 18.97 -14.11 -10.34
CA VAL A 201 18.98 -15.43 -11.00
C VAL A 201 20.02 -15.47 -12.13
N LEU A 202 20.12 -14.41 -12.94
CA LEU A 202 21.10 -14.28 -14.02
C LEU A 202 22.53 -14.12 -13.50
N LEU A 203 22.72 -13.42 -12.38
CA LEU A 203 24.00 -13.30 -11.71
C LEU A 203 24.45 -14.67 -11.15
N LEU A 204 23.55 -15.38 -10.46
CA LEU A 204 23.83 -16.71 -9.94
C LEU A 204 24.13 -17.72 -11.05
N VAL A 205 23.36 -17.70 -12.15
CA VAL A 205 23.60 -18.54 -13.32
C VAL A 205 24.90 -18.16 -14.04
N GLY A 206 25.22 -16.87 -14.12
CA GLY A 206 26.47 -16.35 -14.68
C GLY A 206 27.72 -16.71 -13.88
N LEU A 207 27.59 -16.94 -12.56
CA LEU A 207 28.68 -17.34 -11.67
C LEU A 207 28.98 -18.85 -11.69
N LEU A 208 28.05 -19.70 -12.14
CA LEU A 208 28.23 -21.15 -12.27
C LEU A 208 29.48 -21.59 -13.06
N PRO A 209 29.81 -21.02 -14.24
CA PRO A 209 31.04 -21.38 -14.96
C PRO A 209 32.32 -20.96 -14.23
N PHE A 210 32.28 -19.94 -13.36
CA PHE A 210 33.45 -19.50 -12.58
C PHE A 210 33.71 -20.40 -11.37
N ILE A 211 32.65 -20.95 -10.77
CA ILE A 211 32.76 -21.93 -9.67
C ILE A 211 33.34 -23.26 -10.19
N ARG A 212 32.99 -23.65 -11.42
CA ARG A 212 33.47 -24.89 -12.04
C ARG A 212 34.93 -24.84 -12.48
N ARG A 213 35.54 -23.65 -12.55
CA ARG A 213 36.92 -23.43 -13.00
C ARG A 213 37.95 -23.39 -11.86
N ARG A 214 37.50 -23.54 -10.61
CA ARG A 214 38.34 -23.56 -9.39
C ARG A 214 38.56 -24.96 -8.79
N ARG A 215 38.24 -26.04 -9.51
CA ARG A 215 38.59 -27.42 -9.14
C ARG A 215 39.65 -27.97 -10.08
#